data_AF-A0A2R6H5U7-F1
#
_entry.id   AF-A0A2R6H5U7-F1
#
_cell.length_a   1.000
_cell.length_b   1.000
_cell.length_c   1.000
_cell.angle_alpha   90.00
_cell.angle_beta   90.00
_cell.angle_gamma   90.00
#
_symmetry.space_group_name_H-M   'P 1'
#
loop_
_entity.id
_entity.type
_entity.pdbx_description
1 polymer ?
#
loop_
_entity_poly.entity_id
_entity_poly.type
_entity_poly.pdbx_seq_one_letter_code
_entity_poly.pdbx_strand_id
1 'polypeptide(L)'
;MPNPARVVADADVLAADLLVDGPARAALDHVREHSWVALVGSDPLLDDAAGVIGTLADAALARAWHERLDPALRVAPPPGDHPALAAAFHGSAAHVLAFDEALRGARAGATIRARVATSVKHPAGFARLFDPAALHETVVGGAYSGPDCDPRS
;
A
#
# COMPACT_ATOMS: atom_id res chain seq x y z
N MET A 1 18.23 2.64 -1.92
CA MET A 1 17.47 2.05 -0.79
C MET A 1 16.00 2.37 -0.98
N PRO A 2 15.06 1.57 -0.46
CA PRO A 2 13.63 1.86 -0.53
C PRO A 2 13.31 3.20 0.12
N ASN A 3 12.32 3.91 -0.43
CA ASN A 3 11.83 5.16 0.12
C ASN A 3 10.81 4.85 1.24
N PRO A 4 11.05 5.30 2.49
CA PRO A 4 10.16 5.04 3.61
C PRO A 4 8.79 5.72 3.50
N ALA A 5 8.66 6.76 2.65
CA ALA A 5 7.38 7.40 2.33
C ALA A 5 6.63 6.73 1.16
N ARG A 6 7.07 5.55 0.70
CA ARG A 6 6.37 4.78 -0.31
C ARG A 6 5.86 3.47 0.27
N VAL A 7 4.55 3.25 0.13
CA VAL A 7 3.82 2.12 0.68
C VAL A 7 3.05 1.44 -0.44
N VAL A 8 3.02 0.11 -0.46
CA VAL A 8 2.11 -0.68 -1.30
C VAL A 8 1.10 -1.37 -0.38
N ALA A 9 -0.15 -1.44 -0.80
CA ALA A 9 -1.15 -2.31 -0.19
C ALA A 9 -1.50 -3.43 -1.14
N ASP A 10 -1.57 -4.64 -0.63
CA ASP A 10 -1.97 -5.81 -1.38
C ASP A 10 -3.46 -5.78 -1.72
N ALA A 11 -3.89 -6.62 -2.67
CA ALA A 11 -5.23 -6.62 -3.22
C ALA A 11 -6.31 -6.82 -2.15
N ASP A 12 -6.06 -7.69 -1.18
CA ASP A 12 -6.96 -7.95 -0.05
C ASP A 12 -7.09 -6.75 0.91
N VAL A 13 -6.00 -6.01 1.13
CA VAL A 13 -5.97 -4.78 1.94
C VAL A 13 -6.71 -3.65 1.22
N LEU A 14 -6.49 -3.50 -0.10
CA LEU A 14 -7.21 -2.51 -0.92
C LEU A 14 -8.72 -2.77 -0.92
N ALA A 15 -9.12 -4.04 -1.10
CA ALA A 15 -10.52 -4.43 -1.03
C ALA A 15 -11.12 -4.21 0.37
N ALA A 16 -10.40 -4.56 1.43
CA ALA A 16 -10.86 -4.37 2.81
C ALA A 16 -11.03 -2.90 3.19
N ASP A 17 -10.13 -2.01 2.76
CA ASP A 17 -10.26 -0.56 2.95
C ASP A 17 -11.57 -0.02 2.35
N LEU A 18 -11.93 -0.49 1.16
CA LEU A 18 -13.18 -0.12 0.51
C LEU A 18 -14.42 -0.71 1.21
N LEU A 19 -14.39 -2.01 1.53
CA LEU A 19 -15.60 -2.77 1.83
C LEU A 19 -15.90 -2.97 3.33
N VAL A 20 -14.88 -2.97 4.20
CA VAL A 20 -15.03 -3.47 5.59
C VAL A 20 -14.53 -2.46 6.63
N ASP A 21 -13.86 -1.39 6.20
CA ASP A 21 -13.20 -0.42 7.07
C ASP A 21 -12.07 -1.08 7.92
N GLY A 22 -11.94 -0.66 9.18
CA GLY A 22 -11.05 -1.30 10.15
C GLY A 22 -9.56 -1.04 9.91
N PRO A 23 -8.70 -2.03 10.19
CA PRO A 23 -7.24 -1.81 10.17
C PRO A 23 -6.66 -1.49 8.79
N ALA A 24 -7.23 -2.03 7.71
CA ALA A 24 -6.82 -1.67 6.34
C ALA A 24 -7.07 -0.18 6.10
N ARG A 25 -8.28 0.25 6.46
CA ARG A 25 -8.72 1.63 6.35
C ARG A 25 -7.87 2.60 7.17
N ALA A 26 -7.68 2.32 8.46
CA ALA A 26 -6.86 3.16 9.33
C ALA A 26 -5.41 3.26 8.83
N ALA A 27 -4.85 2.17 8.29
CA ALA A 27 -3.50 2.18 7.73
C ALA A 27 -3.40 3.03 6.46
N LEU A 28 -4.38 2.94 5.56
CA LEU A 28 -4.37 3.70 4.30
C LEU A 28 -4.76 5.17 4.48
N ASP A 29 -5.52 5.51 5.51
CA ASP A 29 -5.80 6.91 5.86
C ASP A 29 -4.52 7.64 6.24
N HIS A 30 -3.64 7.03 7.04
CA HIS A 30 -2.33 7.61 7.32
C HIS A 30 -1.49 7.86 6.06
N VAL A 31 -1.63 7.02 5.04
CA VAL A 31 -0.94 7.22 3.76
C VAL A 31 -1.56 8.39 2.99
N ARG A 32 -2.89 8.45 2.90
CA ARG A 32 -3.61 9.45 2.10
C ARG A 32 -3.71 10.82 2.77
N GLU A 33 -3.58 10.89 4.09
CA GLU A 33 -3.53 12.13 4.90
C GLU A 33 -2.31 13.01 4.61
N HIS A 34 -1.32 12.47 3.88
CA HIS A 34 -0.03 13.10 3.70
C HIS A 34 0.35 13.13 2.21
N SER A 35 0.37 14.32 1.61
CA SER A 35 0.73 14.52 0.19
C SER A 35 2.14 14.01 -0.16
N TRP A 36 3.00 13.92 0.86
CA TRP A 36 4.38 13.48 0.75
C TRP A 36 4.57 11.96 0.98
N VAL A 37 3.50 11.22 1.27
CA VAL A 37 3.49 9.74 1.32
C VAL A 37 2.71 9.21 0.12
N ALA A 38 3.30 8.25 -0.60
CA ALA A 38 2.71 7.69 -1.81
C ALA A 38 2.23 6.25 -1.60
N LEU A 39 0.98 5.99 -1.97
CA LEU A 39 0.46 4.64 -2.20
C LEU A 39 0.82 4.19 -3.62
N VAL A 40 1.80 3.30 -3.73
CA VAL A 40 2.29 2.76 -4.99
C VAL A 40 1.45 1.55 -5.41
N GLY A 41 1.12 1.46 -6.69
CA GLY A 41 0.42 0.32 -7.28
C GLY A 41 1.02 -0.13 -8.60
N SER A 42 0.43 -1.16 -9.20
CA SER A 42 0.68 -1.59 -10.58
C SER A 42 -0.64 -2.06 -11.18
N ASP A 43 -0.80 -2.02 -12.50
CA ASP A 43 -2.06 -2.46 -13.12
C ASP A 43 -2.44 -3.90 -12.72
N PRO A 44 -1.52 -4.90 -12.71
CA PRO A 44 -1.87 -6.24 -12.24
C PRO A 44 -2.38 -6.29 -10.79
N LEU A 45 -1.80 -5.47 -9.89
CA LEU A 45 -2.24 -5.40 -8.49
C LEU A 45 -3.63 -4.78 -8.36
N LEU A 46 -3.89 -3.72 -9.14
CA LEU A 46 -5.17 -3.02 -9.11
C LEU A 46 -6.27 -3.84 -9.79
N ASP A 47 -5.94 -4.61 -10.82
CA ASP A 47 -6.84 -5.57 -11.46
C ASP A 47 -7.22 -6.70 -10.48
N ASP A 48 -6.25 -7.25 -9.73
CA ASP A 48 -6.51 -8.26 -8.70
C ASP A 48 -7.45 -7.72 -7.61
N ALA A 49 -7.19 -6.50 -7.12
CA ALA A 49 -8.04 -5.84 -6.13
C ALA A 49 -9.46 -5.59 -6.67
N ALA A 50 -9.59 -5.12 -7.91
CA ALA A 50 -10.89 -4.94 -8.57
C ALA A 50 -11.63 -6.27 -8.72
N GLY A 51 -10.92 -7.37 -9.02
CA GLY A 51 -11.48 -8.72 -9.06
C GLY A 51 -12.05 -9.17 -7.71
N VAL A 52 -11.31 -8.93 -6.62
CA VAL A 52 -11.79 -9.21 -5.24
C VAL A 52 -13.03 -8.37 -4.92
N ILE A 53 -13.00 -7.06 -5.20
CA ILE A 53 -14.14 -6.16 -4.97
C ILE A 53 -15.36 -6.62 -5.77
N GLY A 54 -15.19 -6.95 -7.05
CA GLY A 54 -16.27 -7.41 -7.91
C GLY A 54 -16.89 -8.73 -7.47
N THR A 55 -16.07 -9.60 -6.85
CA THR A 55 -16.51 -10.89 -6.30
C THR A 55 -17.29 -10.72 -4.99
N LEU A 56 -16.84 -9.82 -4.11
CA LEU A 56 -17.42 -9.64 -2.77
C LEU A 56 -18.57 -8.63 -2.73
N ALA A 57 -18.62 -7.71 -3.69
CA ALA A 57 -19.68 -6.72 -3.85
C ALA A 57 -20.29 -6.83 -5.25
N ASP A 58 -19.89 -5.95 -6.17
CA ASP A 58 -20.36 -5.99 -7.55
C ASP A 58 -19.38 -5.35 -8.55
N ALA A 59 -19.56 -5.64 -9.83
CA ALA A 59 -18.70 -5.19 -10.91
C ALA A 59 -18.76 -3.68 -11.17
N ALA A 60 -19.88 -3.01 -10.84
CA ALA A 60 -20.01 -1.57 -11.02
C ALA A 60 -19.17 -0.82 -9.99
N LEU A 61 -19.20 -1.26 -8.73
CA LEU A 61 -18.35 -0.75 -7.66
C LEU A 61 -16.87 -0.98 -7.95
N ALA A 62 -16.50 -2.18 -8.40
CA ALA A 62 -15.11 -2.50 -8.76
C ALA A 62 -14.56 -1.56 -9.84
N ARG A 63 -15.35 -1.32 -10.90
CA ARG A 63 -14.97 -0.40 -11.97
C ARG A 63 -14.86 1.04 -11.49
N ALA A 64 -15.86 1.53 -10.74
CA ALA A 64 -15.85 2.88 -10.20
C ALA A 64 -14.66 3.11 -9.25
N TRP A 65 -14.31 2.11 -8.44
CA TRP A 65 -13.12 2.15 -7.59
C TRP A 65 -11.84 2.24 -8.43
N HIS A 66 -11.69 1.39 -9.45
CA HIS A 66 -10.49 1.36 -10.29
C HIS A 66 -10.30 2.67 -11.09
N GLU A 67 -11.39 3.28 -11.59
CA GLU A 67 -11.37 4.55 -12.33
C GLU A 67 -10.96 5.76 -11.46
N ARG A 68 -11.14 5.68 -10.14
CA ARG A 68 -10.75 6.76 -9.21
C ARG A 68 -9.26 6.78 -8.85
N LEU A 69 -8.50 5.73 -9.19
CA LEU A 69 -7.11 5.59 -8.75
C LEU A 69 -6.16 6.41 -9.62
N ASP A 70 -5.34 7.23 -8.96
CA ASP A 70 -4.33 8.08 -9.61
C ASP A 70 -3.28 7.23 -10.39
N PRO A 71 -3.16 7.40 -11.72
CA PRO A 71 -2.16 6.69 -12.52
C PRO A 71 -0.71 7.12 -12.22
N ALA A 72 -0.46 8.30 -11.63
CA ALA A 72 0.89 8.82 -11.39
C ALA A 72 1.71 7.97 -10.42
N LEU A 73 1.06 7.13 -9.62
CA LEU A 73 1.69 6.26 -8.63
C LEU A 73 1.80 4.80 -9.09
N ARG A 74 1.45 4.51 -10.36
CA ARG A 74 1.51 3.16 -10.94
C ARG A 74 2.88 2.86 -11.52
N VAL A 75 3.41 1.70 -11.20
CA VAL A 75 4.59 1.12 -11.84
C VAL A 75 4.19 -0.02 -12.78
N ALA A 76 5.01 -0.25 -13.81
CA ALA A 76 4.82 -1.32 -14.80
C ALA A 76 5.89 -2.40 -14.61
N PRO A 77 5.75 -3.30 -13.62
CA PRO A 77 6.67 -4.42 -13.45
C PRO A 77 6.49 -5.44 -14.57
N PRO A 78 7.53 -6.22 -14.92
CA PRO A 78 7.37 -7.39 -15.77
C PRO A 78 6.44 -8.41 -15.09
N PRO A 79 5.71 -9.23 -15.87
CA PRO A 79 4.84 -10.25 -15.32
C PRO A 79 5.65 -11.37 -14.63
N GLY A 80 5.06 -12.03 -13.63
CA GLY A 80 5.56 -13.30 -13.08
C GLY A 80 5.81 -13.34 -11.56
N ASP A 81 5.89 -12.19 -10.90
CA ASP A 81 5.99 -12.10 -9.44
C ASP A 81 4.64 -11.74 -8.79
N HIS A 82 4.55 -11.91 -7.47
CA HIS A 82 3.40 -11.43 -6.69
C HIS A 82 3.18 -9.92 -6.91
N PRO A 83 1.99 -9.47 -7.36
CA PRO A 83 1.79 -8.09 -7.81
C PRO A 83 2.19 -7.01 -6.80
N ALA A 84 1.83 -7.19 -5.52
CA ALA A 84 2.24 -6.25 -4.46
C ALA A 84 3.77 -6.18 -4.25
N LEU A 85 4.48 -7.30 -4.34
CA LEU A 85 5.93 -7.33 -4.18
C LEU A 85 6.65 -6.74 -5.39
N ALA A 86 6.14 -7.04 -6.59
CA ALA A 86 6.64 -6.46 -7.84
C ALA A 86 6.45 -4.94 -7.83
N ALA A 87 5.27 -4.45 -7.45
CA ALA A 87 5.00 -3.03 -7.29
C ALA A 87 5.95 -2.38 -6.27
N ALA A 88 6.21 -3.04 -5.15
CA ALA A 88 7.11 -2.51 -4.13
C ALA A 88 8.57 -2.43 -4.61
N PHE A 89 9.07 -3.45 -5.29
CA PHE A 89 10.42 -3.46 -5.84
C PHE A 89 10.59 -2.36 -6.89
N HIS A 90 9.71 -2.32 -7.89
CA HIS A 90 9.80 -1.37 -8.99
C HIS A 90 9.44 0.07 -8.58
N GLY A 91 8.58 0.23 -7.57
CA GLY A 91 8.23 1.53 -7.01
C GLY A 91 9.12 2.00 -5.87
N SER A 92 10.14 1.22 -5.50
CA SER A 92 11.02 1.52 -4.36
C SER A 92 10.26 1.74 -3.04
N ALA A 93 9.19 0.98 -2.79
CA ALA A 93 8.40 1.08 -1.57
C ALA A 93 9.10 0.40 -0.39
N ALA A 94 9.17 1.05 0.76
CA ALA A 94 9.74 0.45 1.97
C ALA A 94 8.78 -0.48 2.70
N HIS A 95 7.47 -0.36 2.44
CA HIS A 95 6.42 -1.09 3.13
C HIS A 95 5.46 -1.75 2.14
N VAL A 96 5.11 -3.01 2.41
CA VAL A 96 3.98 -3.72 1.81
C VAL A 96 3.00 -4.06 2.92
N LEU A 97 1.75 -3.67 2.77
CA LEU A 97 0.65 -4.02 3.66
C LEU A 97 -0.07 -5.23 3.08
N ALA A 98 -0.15 -6.33 3.82
CA ALA A 98 -0.83 -7.55 3.38
C ALA A 98 -1.46 -8.27 4.58
N PHE A 99 -2.61 -8.93 4.38
CA PHE A 99 -3.15 -9.85 5.40
C PHE A 99 -2.49 -11.22 5.32
N ASP A 100 -2.04 -11.66 4.14
CA ASP A 100 -1.46 -12.99 3.95
C ASP A 100 -0.29 -13.28 4.91
N GLU A 101 -0.47 -14.30 5.75
CA GLU A 101 0.56 -14.79 6.67
C GLU A 101 1.75 -15.42 5.95
N ALA A 102 1.54 -16.01 4.78
CA ALA A 102 2.61 -16.58 3.97
C ALA A 102 3.57 -15.48 3.49
N LEU A 103 3.07 -14.32 3.07
CA LEU A 103 3.89 -13.15 2.73
C LEU A 103 4.57 -12.52 3.96
N ARG A 104 3.93 -12.61 5.14
CA ARG A 104 4.45 -12.07 6.41
C ARG A 104 5.42 -13.02 7.14
N GLY A 105 5.45 -14.30 6.78
CA GLY A 105 6.21 -15.34 7.47
C GLY A 105 7.72 -15.16 7.36
N ALA A 106 8.48 -15.61 8.37
CA ALA A 106 9.93 -15.38 8.48
C ALA A 106 10.74 -15.85 7.25
N ARG A 107 10.32 -16.96 6.61
CA ARG A 107 10.98 -17.50 5.41
C ARG A 107 10.70 -16.65 4.16
N ALA A 108 9.43 -16.30 3.92
CA ALA A 108 9.06 -15.40 2.83
C ALA A 108 9.67 -14.01 3.02
N GLY A 109 9.61 -13.47 4.24
CA GLY A 109 10.26 -12.22 4.61
C GLY A 109 11.78 -12.24 4.43
N ALA A 110 12.46 -13.37 4.63
CA ALA A 110 13.89 -13.50 4.35
C ALA A 110 14.19 -13.59 2.83
N THR A 111 13.37 -14.31 2.06
CA THR A 111 13.49 -14.39 0.60
C THR A 111 13.16 -13.04 -0.07
N ILE A 112 12.17 -12.31 0.45
CA ILE A 112 11.82 -10.95 0.03
C ILE A 112 12.95 -9.98 0.42
N ARG A 113 13.43 -9.99 1.67
CA ARG A 113 14.56 -9.15 2.11
C ARG A 113 15.86 -9.40 1.34
N ALA A 114 16.09 -10.62 0.89
CA ALA A 114 17.24 -10.97 0.07
C ALA A 114 17.18 -10.35 -1.34
N ARG A 115 16.02 -9.88 -1.80
CA ARG A 115 15.81 -9.28 -3.13
C ARG A 115 15.36 -7.82 -3.08
N VAL A 116 14.71 -7.39 -1.99
CA VAL A 116 14.10 -6.08 -1.81
C VAL A 116 14.21 -5.68 -0.34
N ALA A 117 14.81 -4.54 0.00
CA ALA A 117 14.90 -4.06 1.39
C ALA A 117 13.55 -3.56 1.96
N THR A 118 12.44 -4.15 1.51
CA THR A 118 11.06 -3.82 1.85
C THR A 118 10.57 -4.70 2.99
N SER A 119 9.78 -4.12 3.88
CA SER A 119 9.14 -4.83 5.00
C SER A 119 7.67 -5.12 4.69
N VAL A 120 7.24 -6.36 4.91
CA VAL A 120 5.82 -6.74 4.85
C VAL A 120 5.22 -6.60 6.24
N LYS A 121 4.09 -5.89 6.37
CA LYS A 121 3.42 -5.58 7.63
C LYS A 121 1.93 -5.89 7.53
N HIS A 122 1.35 -6.34 8.64
CA HIS A 122 -0.10 -6.38 8.77
C HIS A 122 -0.65 -4.95 8.89
N PRO A 123 -1.80 -4.59 8.29
CA PRO A 123 -2.35 -3.23 8.35
C PRO A 123 -2.52 -2.69 9.78
N ALA A 124 -3.05 -3.50 10.71
CA ALA A 124 -3.16 -3.12 12.12
C ALA A 124 -1.80 -2.77 12.77
N GLY A 125 -0.74 -3.49 12.40
CA GLY A 125 0.61 -3.22 12.91
C GLY A 125 1.19 -1.94 12.31
N PHE A 126 0.91 -1.67 11.03
CA PHE A 126 1.31 -0.42 10.40
C PHE A 126 0.58 0.77 11.01
N ALA A 127 -0.76 0.73 11.10
CA ALA A 127 -1.55 1.82 11.68
C ALA A 127 -1.12 2.18 13.11
N ARG A 128 -0.75 1.18 13.93
CA ARG A 128 -0.29 1.42 15.31
C ARG A 128 1.12 2.03 15.39
N LEU A 129 1.98 1.77 14.42
CA LEU A 129 3.41 2.07 14.49
C LEU A 129 3.84 3.17 13.51
N PHE A 130 2.97 3.60 12.61
CA PHE A 130 3.27 4.67 11.68
C PHE A 130 3.37 5.99 12.46
N ASP A 131 4.54 6.60 12.36
CA ASP A 131 4.84 7.88 12.99
C ASP A 131 5.12 8.91 11.88
N PRO A 132 4.11 9.72 11.49
CA PRO A 132 4.28 10.69 10.44
C PRO A 132 5.27 11.79 10.83
N ALA A 133 5.42 12.11 12.12
CA ALA A 133 6.36 13.14 12.56
C ALA A 133 7.82 12.70 12.35
N ALA A 134 8.15 11.50 12.80
CA ALA A 134 9.48 10.91 12.61
C ALA A 134 9.78 10.68 11.12
N LEU A 135 8.79 10.26 10.35
CA LEU A 135 8.95 10.06 8.91
C LEU A 135 9.14 11.39 8.18
N HIS A 136 8.36 12.42 8.50
CA HIS A 136 8.45 13.75 7.89
C HIS A 136 9.84 14.37 8.06
N GLU A 137 10.43 14.28 9.27
CA GLU A 137 11.80 14.73 9.53
C GLU A 137 12.81 14.07 8.58
N THR A 138 12.60 12.78 8.26
CA THR A 138 13.49 12.00 7.41
C THR A 138 13.31 12.31 5.91
N VAL A 139 12.07 12.51 5.44
CA VAL A 139 11.75 12.54 4.00
C VAL A 139 11.49 13.93 3.44
N VAL A 140 10.92 14.83 4.24
CA VAL A 140 10.68 16.24 3.88
C VAL A 140 11.69 17.16 4.56
N GLY A 141 12.02 16.84 5.82
CA GLY A 141 12.79 17.71 6.71
C GLY A 141 11.91 18.74 7.41
N GLY A 142 12.41 19.26 8.54
CA GLY A 142 11.70 20.25 9.34
C GLY A 142 10.56 19.70 10.19
N ALA A 143 9.87 20.59 10.89
CA ALA A 143 8.81 20.23 11.83
C ALA A 143 7.54 19.76 11.10
N TYR A 144 6.98 18.65 11.55
CA TYR A 144 5.72 18.12 11.06
C TYR A 144 4.53 18.94 11.60
N SER A 145 3.72 19.48 10.70
CA SER A 145 2.57 20.34 11.03
C SER A 145 1.23 19.60 11.16
N GLY A 146 1.23 18.28 11.02
CA GLY A 146 0.01 17.47 10.91
C GLY A 146 -0.32 17.08 9.46
N PRO A 147 -1.42 16.32 9.26
CA PRO A 147 -1.95 15.96 7.95
C PRO A 147 -2.21 17.17 7.05
N ASP A 148 -1.95 17.03 5.76
CA ASP A 148 -2.16 18.08 4.74
C ASP A 148 -3.15 17.69 3.64
N CYS A 149 -3.70 16.48 3.70
CA CYS A 149 -4.74 15.99 2.77
C CYS A 149 -5.94 15.41 3.53
N ASP A 150 -7.13 15.51 2.91
CA ASP A 150 -8.29 14.71 3.31
C ASP A 150 -8.10 13.29 2.78
N PRO A 151 -8.02 12.24 3.63
CA PRO A 151 -7.80 10.88 3.15
C PRO A 151 -8.95 10.32 2.31
N ARG A 152 -10.09 11.03 2.20
CA ARG A 152 -11.33 10.57 1.58
C ARG A 152 -11.83 11.39 0.40
N SER A 153 -11.12 12.45 0.03
CA SER A 153 -11.45 13.24 -1.16
C SER A 153 -11.37 12.43 -2.45
#